data_AF-A0A849E4G4-F1
#
_entry.id   AF-A0A849E4G4-F1
#
_cell.length_a   1.000
_cell.length_b   1.000
_cell.length_c   1.000
_cell.angle_alpha   90.00
_cell.angle_beta   90.00
_cell.angle_gamma   90.00
#
_symmetry.space_group_name_H-M   'P 1'
#
loop_
_entity.id
_entity.type
_entity.pdbx_description
1 polymer ?
#
loop_
_entity_poly.entity_id
_entity_poly.type
_entity_poly.pdbx_seq_one_letter_code
_entity_poly.pdbx_strand_id
1 'polypeptide(L)'
;MPNLNFPRVCGQPKVQAKYNVLPEHFQVFEIPSVSAEGHGDHFFVKIRKRDSNTHAVVQSFCRQLGLKPVDIGYAGRKDKWAITEQW
;
A
#
# COMPACT_ATOMS: atom_id res chain seq x y z
N MET A 1 17.79 18.17 10.49
CA MET A 1 17.42 16.74 10.56
C MET A 1 16.73 16.51 11.89
N PRO A 2 15.59 15.82 11.96
CA PRO A 2 14.96 15.51 13.25
C PRO A 2 15.91 14.64 14.09
N ASN A 3 15.89 14.84 15.40
CA ASN A 3 16.61 13.98 16.34
C ASN A 3 15.96 12.58 16.31
N LEU A 4 16.73 11.55 15.93
CA LEU A 4 16.26 10.17 15.83
C LEU A 4 16.50 9.37 17.13
N ASN A 5 16.85 10.03 18.23
CA ASN A 5 17.08 9.38 19.53
C ASN A 5 15.77 9.10 20.27
N PHE A 6 14.95 8.20 19.72
CA PHE A 6 13.75 7.71 20.38
C PHE A 6 14.08 6.72 21.50
N PRO A 7 13.28 6.67 22.59
CA PRO A 7 13.42 5.63 23.63
C PRO A 7 13.34 4.23 23.04
N ARG A 8 14.15 3.30 23.57
CA ARG A 8 14.23 1.91 23.08
C ARG A 8 13.97 0.94 24.21
N VAL A 9 12.93 0.11 24.08
CA VAL A 9 12.57 -0.90 25.09
C VAL A 9 13.65 -1.98 25.27
N CYS A 10 14.35 -2.34 24.19
CA CYS A 10 15.41 -3.36 24.20
C CYS A 10 16.83 -2.77 24.10
N GLY A 11 17.01 -1.45 24.29
CA GLY A 11 18.30 -0.78 24.12
C GLY A 11 18.75 -0.69 22.64
N GLN A 12 20.05 -0.50 22.43
CA GLN A 12 20.63 -0.35 21.09
C GLN A 12 20.68 -1.70 20.34
N PRO A 13 20.34 -1.74 19.04
CA PRO A 13 20.53 -2.90 18.18
C PRO A 13 22.00 -3.32 18.16
N LYS A 14 22.25 -4.62 18.30
CA LYS A 14 23.61 -5.20 18.27
C LYS A 14 24.09 -5.54 16.86
N VAL A 15 23.21 -5.41 15.88
CA VAL A 15 23.45 -5.81 14.49
C VAL A 15 23.01 -4.71 13.53
N GLN A 16 23.63 -4.70 12.35
CA GLN A 16 23.24 -3.85 11.23
C GLN A 16 22.80 -4.72 10.06
N ALA A 17 21.80 -4.25 9.32
CA ALA A 17 21.27 -4.94 8.15
C ALA A 17 20.83 -3.92 7.10
N LYS A 18 20.79 -4.36 5.84
CA LYS A 18 20.10 -3.61 4.80
C LYS A 18 18.61 -3.95 4.85
N TYR A 19 17.78 -2.92 4.76
CA TYR A 19 16.33 -3.06 4.77
C TYR A 19 15.75 -2.67 3.41
N ASN A 20 14.74 -3.40 2.95
CA ASN A 20 13.98 -3.10 1.74
C ASN A 20 14.85 -2.84 0.48
N VAL A 21 15.89 -3.67 0.28
CA VAL A 21 16.83 -3.52 -0.85
C VAL A 21 16.16 -3.79 -2.20
N LEU A 22 15.18 -4.69 -2.22
CA LEU A 22 14.36 -5.05 -3.36
C LEU A 22 12.89 -4.98 -2.92
N PRO A 23 11.94 -4.66 -3.82
CA PRO A 23 10.51 -4.58 -3.48
C PRO A 23 9.97 -5.85 -2.82
N GLU A 24 10.52 -7.02 -3.16
CA GLU A 24 10.14 -8.32 -2.63
C GLU A 24 10.50 -8.48 -1.14
N HIS A 25 11.45 -7.69 -0.62
CA HIS A 25 11.82 -7.70 0.79
C HIS A 25 10.79 -7.01 1.69
N PHE A 26 9.85 -6.25 1.11
CA PHE A 26 8.78 -5.60 1.85
C PHE A 26 7.44 -5.85 1.17
N GLN A 27 6.65 -6.73 1.78
CA GLN A 27 5.37 -7.17 1.26
C GLN A 27 4.25 -6.82 2.22
N VAL A 28 3.23 -6.12 1.72
CA VAL A 28 2.08 -5.71 2.52
C VAL A 28 0.80 -6.23 1.87
N PHE A 29 0.12 -7.14 2.54
CA PHE A 29 -1.15 -7.70 2.10
C PHE A 29 -2.26 -7.16 2.99
N GLU A 30 -3.20 -6.42 2.40
CA GLU A 30 -4.33 -5.86 3.13
C GLU A 30 -5.30 -6.94 3.61
N ILE A 31 -5.65 -6.84 4.90
CA ILE A 31 -6.77 -7.55 5.50
C ILE A 31 -7.92 -6.55 5.53
N PRO A 32 -8.95 -6.71 4.68
CA PRO A 32 -10.04 -5.75 4.61
C PRO A 32 -10.92 -5.86 5.86
N SER A 33 -11.48 -4.74 6.33
CA SER A 33 -12.42 -4.69 7.45
C SER A 33 -13.84 -5.11 7.06
N VAL A 34 -14.12 -5.16 5.76
CA VAL A 34 -15.41 -5.54 5.15
C VAL A 34 -15.17 -6.46 3.97
N SER A 35 -16.14 -7.30 3.65
CA SER A 35 -16.11 -8.19 2.48
C SER A 35 -17.11 -7.73 1.43
N ALA A 36 -16.82 -7.99 0.15
CA ALA A 36 -17.79 -7.75 -0.91
C ALA A 36 -19.05 -8.60 -0.71
N GLU A 37 -20.22 -7.96 -0.81
CA GLU A 37 -21.52 -8.62 -0.69
C GLU A 37 -21.93 -9.38 -1.96
N GLY A 38 -21.24 -9.13 -3.08
CA GLY A 38 -21.53 -9.75 -4.39
C GLY A 38 -22.58 -9.00 -5.22
N HIS A 39 -23.18 -7.93 -4.67
CA HIS A 39 -24.08 -7.02 -5.37
C HIS A 39 -23.88 -5.57 -4.88
N GLY A 40 -24.41 -4.60 -5.63
CA GLY A 40 -24.42 -3.19 -5.27
C GLY A 40 -23.86 -2.29 -6.37
N ASP A 41 -23.70 -1.01 -6.07
CA ASP A 41 -23.31 0.01 -7.04
C ASP A 41 -21.79 0.10 -7.28
N HIS A 42 -20.99 -0.67 -6.54
CA HIS A 42 -19.54 -0.60 -6.55
C HIS A 42 -18.89 -1.94 -6.91
N PHE A 43 -17.79 -1.88 -7.66
CA PHE A 43 -16.89 -3.02 -7.87
C PHE A 43 -15.84 -3.06 -6.76
N PHE A 44 -15.72 -4.21 -6.09
CA PHE A 44 -14.67 -4.44 -5.10
C PHE A 44 -13.50 -5.17 -5.75
N VAL A 45 -12.38 -4.47 -5.97
CA VAL A 45 -11.29 -4.97 -6.82
C VAL A 45 -10.00 -5.11 -6.01
N LYS A 46 -9.49 -6.34 -5.92
CA LYS A 46 -8.18 -6.58 -5.32
C LYS A 46 -7.07 -6.28 -6.32
N ILE A 47 -6.15 -5.40 -5.97
CA ILE A 47 -5.01 -5.02 -6.82
C ILE A 47 -3.69 -5.32 -6.13
N ARG A 48 -2.79 -5.98 -6.88
CA ARG A 48 -1.37 -6.09 -6.55
C ARG A 48 -0.58 -5.05 -7.33
N LYS A 49 0.28 -4.30 -6.65
CA LYS A 49 1.22 -3.35 -7.27
C LYS A 49 2.67 -3.62 -6.84
N ARG A 50 3.61 -3.25 -7.70
CA ARG A 50 5.06 -3.26 -7.47
C ARG A 50 5.64 -1.91 -7.87
N ASP A 51 6.51 -1.33 -7.06
CA ASP A 51 7.21 -0.05 -7.33
C ASP A 51 6.31 1.14 -7.69
N SER A 52 5.07 1.10 -7.25
CA SER A 52 4.05 2.11 -7.56
C SER A 52 3.36 2.56 -6.28
N ASN A 53 2.93 3.82 -6.24
CA ASN A 53 2.10 4.32 -5.15
C ASN A 53 0.61 4.17 -5.51
N THR A 54 -0.26 4.19 -4.50
CA THR A 54 -1.71 4.01 -4.69
C THR A 54 -2.30 5.04 -5.67
N HIS A 55 -1.82 6.29 -5.63
CA HIS A 55 -2.31 7.34 -6.54
C HIS A 55 -2.00 7.05 -8.01
N ALA A 56 -0.80 6.55 -8.33
CA ALA A 56 -0.43 6.20 -9.70
C ALA A 56 -1.30 5.06 -10.26
N VAL A 57 -1.68 4.10 -9.41
CA VAL A 57 -2.64 3.05 -9.76
C VAL A 57 -4.01 3.65 -10.06
N VAL A 58 -4.56 4.49 -9.17
CA VAL A 58 -5.85 5.19 -9.37
C VAL A 58 -5.85 5.95 -10.69
N GLN A 59 -4.80 6.73 -10.97
CA GLN A 59 -4.69 7.47 -12.23
C GLN A 59 -4.65 6.56 -13.47
N SER A 60 -4.10 5.35 -13.34
CA SER A 60 -4.14 4.35 -14.41
C SER A 60 -5.55 3.85 -14.67
N PHE A 61 -6.33 3.58 -13.62
CA PHE A 61 -7.75 3.22 -13.73
C PHE A 61 -8.56 4.34 -14.40
N CYS A 62 -8.41 5.58 -13.94
CA CYS A 62 -9.08 6.74 -14.55
C CYS A 62 -8.83 6.84 -16.06
N ARG A 63 -7.58 6.70 -16.49
CA ARG A 63 -7.22 6.77 -17.91
C ARG A 63 -7.78 5.61 -18.74
N GLN A 64 -7.76 4.39 -18.19
CA GLN A 64 -8.14 3.19 -18.94
C GLN A 64 -9.66 2.99 -18.98
N LEU A 65 -10.37 3.39 -17.93
CA LEU A 65 -11.80 3.15 -17.77
C LEU A 65 -12.66 4.40 -17.92
N GLY A 66 -12.06 5.58 -18.14
CA GLY A 66 -12.78 6.85 -18.25
C GLY A 66 -13.41 7.32 -16.93
N LEU A 67 -12.92 6.80 -15.79
CA LEU A 67 -13.38 7.16 -14.45
C LEU A 67 -12.74 8.45 -13.95
N LYS A 68 -13.37 9.11 -12.99
CA LYS A 68 -12.77 10.22 -12.24
C LYS A 68 -12.12 9.69 -10.95
N PRO A 69 -11.08 10.36 -10.42
CA PRO A 69 -10.45 9.92 -9.16
C PRO A 69 -11.41 9.82 -7.98
N VAL A 70 -12.49 10.62 -7.96
CA VAL A 70 -13.52 10.59 -6.91
C VAL A 70 -14.37 9.32 -6.95
N ASP A 71 -14.41 8.63 -8.09
CA ASP A 71 -15.18 7.39 -8.27
C ASP A 71 -14.43 6.16 -7.70
N ILE A 72 -13.17 6.33 -7.24
CA ILE A 72 -12.30 5.25 -6.78
C ILE A 72 -11.93 5.45 -5.31
N GLY A 73 -12.58 4.69 -4.44
CA GLY A 73 -12.28 4.61 -3.00
C GLY A 73 -11.21 3.55 -2.68
N TYR A 74 -10.45 3.76 -1.61
CA TYR A 74 -9.53 2.78 -1.03
C TYR A 74 -9.31 3.08 0.46
N ALA A 75 -9.09 2.06 1.28
CA ALA A 75 -9.01 2.22 2.73
C ALA A 75 -7.72 2.91 3.22
N GLY A 76 -6.65 2.87 2.42
CA GLY A 76 -5.40 3.53 2.76
C GLY A 76 -4.34 3.46 1.67
N ARG A 77 -3.32 4.31 1.81
CA ARG A 77 -2.17 4.30 0.91
C ARG A 77 -1.21 3.16 1.27
N LYS A 78 -0.54 2.61 0.28
CA LYS A 78 0.51 1.59 0.46
C LYS A 78 1.85 2.09 -0.04
N ASP A 79 2.92 1.61 0.57
CA ASP A 79 4.31 1.98 0.26
C ASP A 79 4.64 1.86 -1.22
N LYS A 80 5.41 2.80 -1.75
CA LYS A 80 5.79 2.80 -3.16
C LYS A 80 6.78 1.69 -3.48
N TRP A 81 7.86 1.59 -2.70
CA TRP A 81 8.98 0.65 -2.92
C TRP A 81 8.71 -0.66 -2.19
N ALA A 82 7.76 -1.42 -2.70
CA ALA A 82 7.23 -2.61 -2.07
C ALA A 82 6.42 -3.43 -3.08
N ILE A 83 6.14 -4.69 -2.75
CA ILE A 83 5.01 -5.42 -3.32
C ILE A 83 3.83 -5.28 -2.36
N THR A 84 2.70 -4.76 -2.84
CA THR A 84 1.55 -4.56 -1.97
C THR A 84 0.26 -5.01 -2.63
N GLU A 85 -0.61 -5.65 -1.87
CA GLU A 85 -2.00 -5.90 -2.24
C GLU A 85 -2.94 -5.06 -1.40
N GLN A 86 -3.90 -4.43 -2.06
CA GLN A 86 -4.97 -3.66 -1.43
C GLN A 86 -6.29 -3.87 -2.18
N TRP A 87 -7.37 -3.48 -1.51
CA TRP A 87 -8.70 -3.35 -2.10
C TRP A 87 -8.98 -1.89 -2.44
#